data_AF-A0A919I4I6-F1
#
_entry.id   AF-A0A919I4I6-F1
#
_cell.length_a   1.000
_cell.length_b   1.000
_cell.length_c   1.000
_cell.angle_alpha   90.00
_cell.angle_beta   90.00
_cell.angle_gamma   90.00
#
_symmetry.space_group_name_H-M   'P 1'
#
loop_
_entity.id
_entity.type
_entity.pdbx_description
1 polymer ?
#
loop_
_entity_poly.entity_id
_entity_poly.type
_entity_poly.pdbx_seq_one_letter_code
_entity_poly.pdbx_strand_id
1 'polypeptide(L)'
;MDRELANLLQPIAIMGSFGTAVYFFVKVMTDYVLKKKMIDKGFVNEDTQAIFSKQQASDNKYSSLKWGLIAFFAGLSLIIMEYIPVERESPLPYGLFVLAVSLGFLIYYFIVKNDTQK
;
A
#
# COMPACT_ATOMS: atom_id res chain seq x y z
N MET A 1 10.94 -10.12 -29.73
CA MET A 1 9.47 -10.10 -29.57
C MET A 1 9.05 -9.25 -28.36
N ASP A 2 9.99 -8.88 -27.48
CA ASP A 2 9.74 -8.29 -26.16
C ASP A 2 9.50 -6.76 -26.17
N ARG A 3 9.99 -6.05 -27.21
CA ARG A 3 9.79 -4.60 -27.35
C ARG A 3 8.36 -4.22 -27.75
N GLU A 4 7.71 -5.07 -28.55
CA GLU A 4 6.31 -4.90 -28.96
C GLU A 4 5.36 -5.03 -27.76
N LEU A 5 5.59 -6.05 -26.91
CA LEU A 5 4.80 -6.26 -25.70
C LEU A 5 4.97 -5.12 -24.68
N ALA A 6 6.20 -4.61 -24.50
CA ALA A 6 6.45 -3.48 -23.61
C ALA A 6 5.74 -2.19 -24.08
N ASN A 7 5.72 -1.92 -25.39
CA ASN A 7 5.05 -0.76 -25.97
C ASN A 7 3.51 -0.83 -25.86
N LEU A 8 2.94 -2.05 -25.82
CA LEU A 8 1.50 -2.25 -25.61
C LEU A 8 1.11 -2.21 -24.12
N LEU A 9 1.98 -2.67 -23.22
CA LEU A 9 1.72 -2.71 -21.77
C LEU A 9 1.78 -1.32 -21.10
N GLN A 10 2.70 -0.46 -21.54
CA GLN A 10 2.87 0.90 -20.99
C GLN A 10 1.57 1.74 -21.01
N PRO A 11 0.85 1.90 -22.13
CA PRO A 11 -0.38 2.69 -22.16
C PRO A 11 -1.50 2.08 -21.31
N ILE A 12 -1.58 0.74 -21.23
CA ILE A 12 -2.57 0.05 -20.38
C ILE A 12 -2.30 0.33 -18.89
N ALA A 13 -1.03 0.30 -18.47
CA ALA A 13 -0.64 0.62 -17.10
C ALA A 13 -0.94 2.08 -16.72
N ILE A 14 -0.69 3.01 -17.64
CA ILE A 14 -1.00 4.44 -17.45
C ILE A 14 -2.51 4.67 -17.36
N MET A 15 -3.29 4.07 -18.26
CA MET A 15 -4.75 4.18 -18.23
C MET A 15 -5.35 3.56 -16.96
N GLY A 16 -4.85 2.39 -16.53
CA GLY A 16 -5.32 1.70 -15.33
C GLY A 16 -5.01 2.46 -14.03
N SER A 17 -3.80 3.01 -13.91
CA SER A 17 -3.40 3.83 -12.76
C SER A 17 -4.20 5.12 -12.68
N PHE A 18 -4.41 5.81 -13.81
CA PHE A 18 -5.21 7.03 -13.86
C PHE A 18 -6.68 6.77 -13.52
N GLY A 19 -7.28 5.71 -14.07
CA GLY A 19 -8.65 5.32 -13.75
C GLY A 19 -8.84 4.99 -12.27
N THR A 20 -7.86 4.29 -11.68
CA THR A 20 -7.87 3.98 -10.25
C THR A 20 -7.75 5.24 -9.40
N ALA A 21 -6.87 6.17 -9.76
CA ALA A 21 -6.73 7.45 -9.06
C ALA A 21 -8.02 8.27 -9.10
N VAL A 22 -8.68 8.38 -10.26
CA VAL A 22 -9.96 9.07 -10.42
C VAL A 22 -11.06 8.40 -9.59
N TYR A 23 -11.16 7.06 -9.64
CA TYR A 23 -12.13 6.33 -8.84
C TYR A 23 -11.94 6.55 -7.34
N PHE A 24 -10.70 6.45 -6.84
CA PHE A 24 -10.39 6.73 -5.44
C PHE A 24 -10.72 8.17 -5.07
N PHE A 25 -10.40 9.13 -5.93
CA PHE A 25 -10.71 10.54 -5.70
C PHE A 25 -12.23 10.78 -5.59
N VAL A 26 -13.02 10.25 -6.53
CA VAL A 26 -14.48 10.35 -6.52
C VAL A 26 -15.07 9.66 -5.29
N LYS A 27 -14.56 8.47 -4.93
CA LYS A 27 -14.98 7.74 -3.73
C LYS A 27 -14.75 8.57 -2.46
N VAL A 28 -13.54 9.10 -2.28
CA VAL A 28 -13.19 9.92 -1.11
C VAL A 28 -14.06 11.17 -1.03
N MET A 29 -14.30 11.85 -2.15
CA MET A 29 -15.20 13.02 -2.18
C MET A 29 -16.64 12.65 -1.86
N THR A 30 -17.13 11.55 -2.41
CA THR A 30 -18.51 11.08 -2.18
C THR A 30 -18.71 10.71 -0.72
N ASP A 31 -17.76 9.97 -0.13
CA ASP A 31 -17.77 9.61 1.29
C ASP A 31 -17.72 10.85 2.19
N TYR A 32 -16.92 11.87 1.82
CA TYR A 32 -16.87 13.14 2.55
C TYR A 32 -18.22 13.87 2.50
N VAL A 33 -18.84 14.01 1.32
CA VAL A 33 -20.13 14.68 1.16
C VAL A 33 -21.24 13.93 1.88
N LEU A 34 -21.22 12.60 1.85
CA LEU A 34 -22.15 11.74 2.61
C LEU A 34 -21.99 11.97 4.11
N LYS A 35 -20.76 11.90 4.64
CA LYS A 35 -20.49 12.16 6.06
C LYS A 35 -20.93 13.55 6.48
N LYS A 36 -20.62 14.57 5.68
CA LYS A 36 -21.05 15.96 5.92
C LYS A 36 -22.57 16.08 5.96
N LYS A 37 -23.28 15.52 4.97
CA LYS A 37 -24.75 15.53 4.92
C LYS A 37 -25.41 14.74 6.06
N MET A 38 -24.77 13.66 6.53
CA MET A 38 -25.26 12.91 7.69
C MET A 38 -25.14 13.74 8.97
N ILE A 39 -24.02 14.45 9.16
CA ILE A 39 -23.80 15.36 10.29
C ILE A 39 -24.80 16.52 10.24
N ASP A 40 -24.95 17.18 9.09
CA ASP A 40 -25.84 18.34 8.90
C ASP A 40 -27.33 17.98 9.12
N LYS A 41 -27.72 16.73 8.85
CA LYS A 41 -29.10 16.24 9.05
C LYS A 41 -29.36 15.67 10.46
N GLY A 42 -28.40 15.75 11.37
CA GLY A 42 -28.56 15.27 12.76
C GLY A 42 -28.64 13.75 12.91
N PHE A 43 -28.25 12.97 11.89
CA PHE A 43 -28.18 11.50 11.96
C PHE A 43 -26.94 10.97 12.71
N VAL A 44 -26.19 11.85 13.36
CA VAL A 44 -24.93 11.53 14.01
C VAL A 44 -25.04 11.88 15.49
N ASN A 45 -25.64 10.98 16.27
CA ASN A 45 -25.46 10.98 17.71
C ASN A 45 -23.98 10.70 18.01
N GLU A 46 -23.47 11.21 19.14
CA GLU A 46 -22.08 11.01 19.60
C GLU A 46 -21.69 9.52 19.59
N ASP A 47 -22.65 8.64 19.85
CA ASP A 47 -22.51 7.18 19.79
C ASP A 47 -22.16 6.65 18.39
N THR A 48 -22.71 7.24 17.32
CA THR A 48 -22.45 6.80 15.94
C THR A 48 -21.08 7.30 15.46
N GLN A 49 -20.69 8.51 15.89
CA GLN A 49 -19.36 9.07 15.63
C GLN A 49 -18.24 8.25 16.29
N ALA A 50 -18.49 7.73 17.50
CA ALA A 50 -17.57 6.82 18.19
C ALA A 50 -17.36 5.52 17.42
N ILE A 51 -18.40 4.97 16.77
CA ILE A 51 -18.28 3.73 15.97
C ILE A 51 -17.44 3.96 14.71
N PHE A 52 -17.66 5.05 13.98
CA PHE A 52 -16.89 5.35 12.76
C PHE A 52 -15.42 5.71 13.04
N SER A 53 -15.16 6.41 14.14
CA SER A 53 -13.79 6.78 14.54
C SER A 53 -12.98 5.58 15.05
N LYS A 54 -13.60 4.65 15.80
CA LYS A 54 -12.95 3.41 16.23
C LYS A 54 -12.55 2.53 15.05
N GLN A 55 -13.44 2.35 14.07
CA GLN A 55 -13.19 1.55 12.86
C GLN A 55 -12.03 2.12 12.03
N GLN A 56 -11.98 3.44 11.88
CA GLN A 56 -10.92 4.11 11.11
C GLN A 56 -9.58 4.10 11.85
N ALA A 57 -9.59 4.22 13.18
CA ALA A 57 -8.38 4.18 13.99
C ALA A 57 -7.75 2.77 14.05
N SER A 58 -8.55 1.71 14.10
CA SER A 58 -8.04 0.33 14.08
C SER A 58 -7.41 -0.05 12.74
N ASP A 59 -8.00 0.42 11.63
CA ASP A 59 -7.54 0.07 10.28
C ASP A 59 -6.23 0.79 9.91
N ASN A 60 -5.99 1.98 10.48
CA ASN A 60 -4.83 2.80 10.14
C ASN A 60 -3.65 2.66 11.14
N LYS A 61 -3.86 2.02 12.31
CA LYS A 61 -2.85 1.94 13.38
C LYS A 61 -1.53 1.30 12.94
N TYR A 62 -1.58 0.32 12.05
CA TYR A 62 -0.39 -0.39 11.56
C TYR A 62 0.00 -0.02 10.12
N SER A 63 -0.72 0.91 9.49
CA SER A 63 -0.46 1.31 8.10
C SER A 63 0.94 1.91 7.94
N SER A 64 1.34 2.81 8.84
CA SER A 64 2.69 3.39 8.86
C SER A 64 3.78 2.34 9.10
N LEU A 65 3.50 1.36 9.97
CA LEU A 65 4.44 0.27 10.26
C LEU A 65 4.67 -0.63 9.04
N LYS A 66 3.60 -0.91 8.28
CA LYS A 66 3.67 -1.66 7.02
C LYS A 66 4.60 -0.98 6.02
N TRP A 67 4.36 0.29 5.73
CA TRP A 67 5.11 1.02 4.71
C TRP A 67 6.55 1.30 5.13
N GLY A 68 6.79 1.60 6.42
CA GLY A 68 8.14 1.77 6.95
C GLY A 68 8.99 0.50 6.82
N LEU A 69 8.41 -0.66 7.14
CA LEU A 69 9.12 -1.93 7.09
C LEU A 69 9.43 -2.36 5.65
N ILE A 70 8.48 -2.18 4.72
CA ILE A 70 8.70 -2.45 3.29
C ILE A 70 9.80 -1.54 2.75
N ALA A 71 9.75 -0.23 3.02
CA ALA A 71 10.76 0.72 2.56
C ALA A 71 12.14 0.42 3.14
N PHE A 72 12.22 0.00 4.41
CA PHE A 72 13.46 -0.40 5.07
C PHE A 72 14.11 -1.59 4.38
N PHE A 73 13.39 -2.69 4.17
CA PHE A 73 13.96 -3.88 3.53
C PHE A 73 14.22 -3.68 2.04
N ALA A 74 13.37 -2.94 1.33
CA ALA A 74 13.61 -2.56 -0.06
C ALA A 74 14.89 -1.73 -0.20
N GLY A 75 15.08 -0.71 0.64
CA GLY A 75 16.28 0.12 0.66
C GLY A 75 17.53 -0.69 1.04
N LEU A 76 17.43 -1.58 2.03
CA LEU A 76 18.52 -2.47 2.43
C LEU A 76 18.98 -3.36 1.27
N SER A 77 18.03 -3.91 0.50
CA SER A 77 18.34 -4.71 -0.67
C SER A 77 19.10 -3.92 -1.74
N LEU A 78 18.70 -2.67 -2.01
CA LEU A 78 19.40 -1.80 -2.96
C LEU A 78 20.83 -1.49 -2.51
N ILE A 79 21.04 -1.24 -1.23
CA ILE A 79 22.39 -1.04 -0.67
C ILE A 79 23.24 -2.30 -0.87
N ILE A 80 22.69 -3.48 -0.58
CA ILE A 80 23.40 -4.76 -0.74
C ILE A 80 23.76 -5.01 -2.20
N MET A 81 22.88 -4.68 -3.15
CA MET A 81 23.12 -4.87 -4.58
C MET A 81 24.35 -4.11 -5.10
N GLU A 82 24.64 -2.93 -4.57
CA GLU A 82 25.80 -2.12 -4.98
C GLU A 82 27.13 -2.88 -4.77
N TYR A 83 27.17 -3.77 -3.76
CA TYR A 83 28.38 -4.52 -3.42
C TYR A 83 28.48 -5.88 -4.12
N ILE A 84 27.47 -6.31 -4.86
CA ILE A 84 27.48 -7.60 -5.57
C ILE A 84 27.87 -7.34 -7.04
N PRO A 85 29.01 -7.87 -7.53
CA PRO A 85 29.36 -7.79 -8.93
C PRO A 85 28.48 -8.77 -9.72
N VAL A 86 27.38 -8.27 -10.27
CA VAL A 86 26.42 -9.07 -11.05
C VAL A 86 26.40 -8.63 -12.51
N GLU A 87 26.35 -9.60 -13.41
CA GLU A 87 26.14 -9.35 -14.84
C GLU A 87 24.76 -8.72 -15.06
N ARG A 88 24.65 -7.82 -16.04
CA ARG A 88 23.42 -7.05 -16.33
C ARG A 88 22.20 -7.91 -16.65
N GLU A 89 22.39 -9.13 -17.11
CA GLU A 89 21.31 -10.07 -17.43
C GLU A 89 21.01 -11.07 -16.29
N SER A 90 21.69 -10.94 -15.16
CA SER A 90 21.48 -11.85 -14.04
C SER A 90 20.12 -11.58 -13.38
N PRO A 91 19.31 -12.62 -13.11
CA PRO A 91 18.06 -12.47 -12.37
C PRO A 91 18.27 -12.24 -10.87
N LEU A 92 19.51 -12.30 -10.38
CA LEU A 92 19.86 -12.28 -8.97
C LEU A 92 19.49 -10.96 -8.26
N PRO A 93 19.73 -9.76 -8.82
CA PRO A 93 19.30 -8.50 -8.19
C PRO A 93 17.78 -8.45 -8.00
N TYR A 94 17.01 -8.79 -9.04
CA TYR A 94 15.55 -8.81 -8.97
C TYR A 94 15.04 -9.80 -7.92
N GLY A 95 15.65 -11.00 -7.85
CA GLY A 95 15.33 -11.98 -6.82
C GLY A 95 15.62 -11.47 -5.41
N LEU A 96 16.78 -10.83 -5.20
CA LEU A 96 17.16 -10.27 -3.90
C LEU A 96 16.18 -9.18 -3.45
N PHE A 97 15.75 -8.30 -4.36
CA PHE A 97 14.77 -7.26 -4.05
C PHE A 97 13.43 -7.84 -3.62
N VAL A 98 12.91 -8.78 -4.40
CA VAL A 98 11.61 -9.40 -4.13
C VAL A 98 11.64 -10.18 -2.82
N LEU A 99 12.73 -10.89 -2.53
CA LEU A 99 12.93 -11.59 -1.26
C LEU A 99 12.96 -10.63 -0.07
N ALA A 100 13.69 -9.52 -0.17
CA ALA A 100 13.76 -8.53 0.90
C ALA A 100 12.39 -7.90 1.18
N VAL A 101 11.66 -7.50 0.14
CA VAL A 101 10.30 -6.95 0.27
C VAL A 101 9.37 -7.99 0.89
N SER A 102 9.43 -9.25 0.45
CA SER A 102 8.63 -10.33 1.01
C SER A 102 8.93 -10.58 2.50
N LEU A 103 10.20 -10.49 2.91
CA LEU A 103 10.58 -10.55 4.33
C LEU A 103 9.97 -9.40 5.13
N GLY A 104 9.96 -8.17 4.59
CA GLY A 104 9.27 -7.04 5.20
C GLY A 104 7.78 -7.31 5.42
N PHE A 105 7.09 -7.91 4.45
CA PHE A 105 5.68 -8.31 4.60
C PHE A 105 5.46 -9.42 5.63
N LEU A 106 6.32 -10.44 5.67
CA LEU A 106 6.23 -11.53 6.64
C LEU A 106 6.42 -11.01 8.07
N ILE A 107 7.41 -10.17 8.30
CA ILE A 107 7.67 -9.57 9.61
C ILE A 107 6.49 -8.68 10.02
N TYR A 108 5.96 -7.86 9.10
CA TYR A 108 4.75 -7.08 9.36
C TYR A 108 3.58 -7.97 9.81
N TYR A 109 3.33 -9.07 9.10
CA TYR A 109 2.26 -10.02 9.43
C TYR A 109 2.45 -10.60 10.84
N PHE A 110 3.66 -11.01 11.21
CA PHE A 110 3.93 -11.54 12.55
C PHE A 110 3.72 -10.48 13.64
N ILE A 111 4.14 -9.23 13.42
CA ILE A 111 3.94 -8.15 14.39
C ILE A 111 2.44 -7.89 14.60
N VAL A 112 1.67 -7.74 13.51
CA VAL A 112 0.22 -7.50 13.59
C VAL A 112 -0.50 -8.68 14.22
N LYS A 113 -0.15 -9.91 13.82
CA LYS A 113 -0.73 -11.13 14.39
C LYS A 113 -0.52 -11.21 15.91
N ASN A 114 0.68 -10.87 16.39
CA ASN A 114 0.98 -10.89 17.83
C ASN A 114 0.24 -9.80 18.61
N ASP A 115 0.03 -8.62 18.03
CA ASP A 115 -0.70 -7.54 18.70
C ASP A 115 -2.22 -7.78 18.70
N THR A 116 -2.74 -8.54 17.74
CA THR A 116 -4.17 -8.92 17.66
C THR A 116 -4.53 -10.07 18.62
N GLN A 117 -3.54 -10.84 19.08
CA GLN A 117 -3.72 -11.99 19.99
C GLN A 117 -3.51 -11.64 21.48
N LYS A 118 -3.19 -10.38 21.78
CA LYS A 118 -3.13 -9.82 23.14
C LYS A 118 -4.44 -9.16 23.52
#